data_AF-A0A3A0AYX9-F1
#
_entry.id   AF-A0A3A0AYX9-F1
#
_cell.length_a   1.000
_cell.length_b   1.000
_cell.length_c   1.000
_cell.angle_alpha   90.00
_cell.angle_beta   90.00
_cell.angle_gamma   90.00
#
_symmetry.space_group_name_H-M   'P 1'
#
loop_
_entity.id
_entity.type
_entity.pdbx_description
1 polymer ?
#
loop_
_entity_poly.entity_id
_entity_poly.type
_entity_poly.pdbx_seq_one_letter_code
_entity_poly.pdbx_strand_id
1 'polypeptide(L)'
;MRVEHPKKEPNSMNRKKPEQIVKLLRKADEEMAKGKAVEDFCREEQISPATYYRWQRKYGNLQVEDAKRLKALEVENAKLKRLVAEVLLANEAIQEFLEKKV
;
A
#
# COMPACT_ATOMS: atom_id res chain seq x y z
N MET A 1 -5.30 -40.73 -5.06
CA MET A 1 -4.30 -39.94 -4.30
C MET A 1 -4.42 -38.49 -4.73
N ARG A 2 -4.85 -37.59 -3.84
CA ARG A 2 -4.86 -36.15 -4.11
C ARG A 2 -3.44 -35.66 -3.84
N VAL A 3 -2.71 -35.33 -4.90
CA VAL A 3 -1.39 -34.68 -4.81
C VAL A 3 -1.60 -33.32 -4.16
N GLU A 4 -1.26 -33.21 -2.87
CA GLU A 4 -1.17 -31.92 -2.20
C GLU A 4 -0.09 -31.11 -2.89
N HIS A 5 -0.51 -30.05 -3.57
CA HIS A 5 0.43 -29.09 -4.13
C HIS A 5 0.95 -28.25 -2.95
N PRO A 6 2.27 -28.13 -2.77
CA PRO A 6 2.82 -27.38 -1.66
C PRO A 6 2.33 -25.92 -1.76
N LYS A 7 1.73 -25.43 -0.68
CA LYS A 7 1.37 -24.01 -0.54
C LYS A 7 2.67 -23.21 -0.71
N LYS A 8 2.82 -22.51 -1.84
CA LYS A 8 3.92 -21.56 -2.04
C LYS A 8 3.81 -20.50 -0.95
N GLU A 9 4.73 -20.51 0.00
CA GLU A 9 4.90 -19.44 0.97
C GLU A 9 5.12 -18.12 0.21
N PRO A 10 4.46 -17.01 0.60
CA PRO A 10 4.67 -15.74 -0.07
C PRO A 10 6.10 -15.26 0.19
N ASN A 11 6.97 -15.45 -0.81
CA ASN A 11 8.36 -14.99 -0.81
C ASN A 11 8.42 -13.49 -0.45
N SER A 12 9.00 -13.17 0.70
CA SER A 12 9.09 -11.82 1.27
C SER A 12 10.15 -10.93 0.61
N MET A 13 10.85 -11.42 -0.42
CA MET A 13 12.13 -10.87 -0.87
C MET A 13 12.11 -9.56 -1.68
N ASN A 14 10.97 -8.97 -2.09
CA ASN A 14 11.04 -7.66 -2.76
C ASN A 14 9.69 -6.89 -2.87
N ARG A 15 9.05 -6.57 -1.74
CA ARG A 15 7.81 -5.78 -1.78
C ARG A 15 8.11 -4.32 -2.15
N LYS A 16 7.89 -3.96 -3.43
CA LYS A 16 8.04 -2.56 -3.89
C LYS A 16 7.06 -1.65 -3.14
N LYS A 17 7.55 -0.50 -2.67
CA LYS A 17 6.72 0.53 -2.03
C LYS A 17 5.82 1.19 -3.09
N PRO A 18 4.64 1.73 -2.72
CA PRO A 18 3.73 2.38 -3.67
C PRO A 18 4.40 3.43 -4.56
N GLU A 19 5.32 4.23 -4.01
CA GLU A 19 6.03 5.27 -4.75
C GLU A 19 6.96 4.68 -5.82
N GLN A 20 7.55 3.51 -5.56
CA GLN A 20 8.37 2.79 -6.53
C GLN A 20 7.52 2.16 -7.62
N ILE A 21 6.32 1.66 -7.27
CA ILE A 21 5.37 1.10 -8.23
C ILE A 21 4.90 2.20 -9.20
N VAL A 22 4.51 3.37 -8.70
CA VAL A 22 4.06 4.48 -9.56
C VAL A 22 5.19 4.94 -10.50
N LYS A 23 6.43 5.06 -10.02
CA LYS A 23 7.58 5.38 -10.88
C LYS A 23 7.77 4.34 -11.98
N LEU A 24 7.63 3.05 -11.65
CA LEU A 24 7.76 1.96 -12.61
C LEU A 24 6.64 1.98 -13.65
N LEU A 25 5.39 2.25 -13.25
CA LEU A 25 4.26 2.37 -14.18
C LEU A 25 4.47 3.53 -15.17
N ARG A 26 4.94 4.69 -14.71
CA ARG A 26 5.27 5.81 -15.61
C ARG A 26 6.39 5.47 -16.60
N LYS A 27 7.45 4.81 -16.12
CA LYS A 27 8.52 4.31 -17.01
C LYS A 27 7.93 3.36 -18.06
N ALA A 28 6.99 2.51 -17.67
CA ALA A 28 6.31 1.60 -18.58
C ALA A 28 5.52 2.37 -19.65
N ASP A 29 4.76 3.39 -19.26
CA ASP A 29 4.00 4.24 -20.18
C ASP A 29 4.91 4.95 -21.19
N GLU A 30 6.05 5.50 -20.74
CA GLU A 30 7.05 6.14 -21.60
C GLU A 30 7.68 5.17 -22.61
N GLU A 31 7.99 3.94 -22.19
CA GLU A 31 8.58 2.92 -23.08
C GLU A 31 7.54 2.36 -24.06
N MET A 32 6.29 2.20 -23.64
CA MET A 32 5.20 1.81 -24.54
C MET A 32 4.88 2.88 -25.58
N ALA A 33 4.99 4.16 -25.22
CA ALA A 33 4.88 5.27 -26.18
C ALA A 33 5.96 5.23 -27.26
N LYS A 34 7.12 4.61 -26.97
CA LYS A 34 8.20 4.34 -27.94
C LYS A 34 7.99 3.02 -28.71
N GLY A 35 6.88 2.32 -28.49
CA GLY A 35 6.53 1.07 -29.17
C GLY A 35 6.98 -0.22 -28.47
N LYS A 36 7.46 -0.15 -27.23
CA LYS A 36 7.88 -1.34 -26.48
C LYS A 36 6.68 -2.17 -26.01
N ALA A 37 6.76 -3.49 -26.13
CA ALA A 37 5.75 -4.40 -25.60
C ALA A 37 5.83 -4.52 -24.07
N VAL A 38 4.68 -4.74 -23.43
CA VAL A 38 4.56 -4.86 -21.96
C VAL A 38 5.36 -6.05 -21.45
N GLU A 39 5.37 -7.13 -22.21
CA GLU A 39 6.05 -8.39 -21.91
C GLU A 39 7.56 -8.20 -21.82
N ASP A 40 8.13 -7.43 -22.74
CA ASP A 40 9.57 -7.15 -22.78
C ASP A 40 9.96 -6.21 -21.64
N PHE A 41 9.16 -5.17 -21.38
CA PHE A 41 9.34 -4.31 -20.22
C PHE A 41 9.29 -5.10 -18.90
N CYS A 42 8.30 -6.00 -18.75
CA CYS A 42 8.16 -6.84 -17.57
C CYS A 42 9.37 -7.77 -17.37
N ARG A 43 9.92 -8.31 -18.47
CA ARG A 43 11.13 -9.16 -18.45
C ARG A 43 12.35 -8.37 -17.96
N GLU A 44 12.56 -7.16 -18.46
CA GLU A 44 13.67 -6.30 -18.05
C GLU A 44 13.56 -5.84 -16.59
N GLU A 45 12.36 -5.46 -16.16
CA GLU A 45 12.10 -4.99 -14.80
C GLU A 45 11.94 -6.14 -13.79
N GLN A 46 12.10 -7.39 -14.24
CA GLN A 46 11.98 -8.62 -13.45
C GLN A 46 10.66 -8.71 -12.69
N ILE A 47 9.57 -8.31 -13.33
CA ILE A 47 8.20 -8.42 -12.82
C ILE A 47 7.37 -9.31 -13.72
N SER A 48 6.37 -9.99 -13.16
CA SER A 48 5.41 -10.71 -13.99
C SER A 48 4.41 -9.74 -14.63
N PRO A 49 3.94 -9.99 -15.88
CA PRO A 49 2.87 -9.19 -16.49
C PRO A 49 1.60 -9.14 -15.63
N ALA A 50 1.26 -10.24 -14.94
CA ALA A 50 0.16 -10.26 -13.99
C ALA A 50 0.34 -9.25 -12.83
N THR A 51 1.57 -9.10 -12.32
CA THR A 51 1.89 -8.11 -11.30
C THR A 51 1.79 -6.69 -11.85
N TYR A 52 2.28 -6.47 -13.07
CA TYR A 52 2.17 -5.18 -13.77
C TYR A 52 0.71 -4.74 -13.90
N TYR A 53 -0.16 -5.56 -14.48
CA TYR A 53 -1.58 -5.19 -14.66
C TYR A 53 -2.31 -5.00 -13.32
N ARG A 54 -1.97 -5.79 -12.29
CA ARG A 54 -2.52 -5.57 -10.94
C ARG A 54 -2.12 -4.21 -10.39
N TRP A 55 -0.87 -3.80 -10.59
CA TRP A 55 -0.40 -2.47 -10.19
C TRP A 55 -1.02 -1.37 -11.03
N GLN A 56 -1.16 -1.55 -12.34
CA GLN A 56 -1.82 -0.58 -13.22
C GLN A 56 -3.27 -0.31 -12.77
N ARG A 57 -4.03 -1.36 -12.43
CA ARG A 57 -5.40 -1.19 -11.89
C ARG A 57 -5.44 -0.44 -10.56
N LYS A 58 -4.43 -0.61 -9.71
CA LYS A 58 -4.39 -0.04 -8.36
C LYS A 58 -3.76 1.35 -8.29
N TYR A 59 -2.77 1.63 -9.15
CA TYR A 59 -1.89 2.78 -9.07
C TYR A 59 -1.72 3.53 -10.40
N GLY A 60 -2.25 3.03 -11.52
CA GLY A 60 -2.06 3.62 -12.85
C GLY A 60 -2.58 5.05 -13.00
N ASN A 61 -3.59 5.42 -12.21
CA ASN A 61 -4.13 6.78 -12.19
C ASN A 61 -3.52 7.66 -11.08
N LEU A 62 -2.60 7.13 -10.25
CA LEU A 62 -1.97 7.91 -9.18
C LEU A 62 -0.73 8.64 -9.69
N GLN A 63 -0.63 9.94 -9.40
CA GLN A 63 0.65 10.63 -9.51
C GLN A 63 1.57 10.19 -8.35
N VAL A 64 2.90 10.26 -8.55
CA VAL A 64 3.88 9.91 -7.49
C VAL A 64 3.65 10.77 -6.24
N GLU A 65 3.25 12.02 -6.42
CA GLU A 65 2.99 12.96 -5.33
C GLU A 65 1.69 12.61 -4.57
N ASP A 66 0.66 12.14 -5.27
CA ASP A 66 -0.57 11.65 -4.66
C ASP A 66 -0.30 10.40 -3.81
N ALA A 67 0.59 9.51 -4.27
CA ALA A 67 0.97 8.32 -3.52
C ALA A 67 1.72 8.65 -2.22
N LYS A 68 2.64 9.62 -2.26
CA LYS A 68 3.33 10.12 -1.06
C LYS A 68 2.36 10.79 -0.09
N ARG A 69 1.48 11.66 -0.61
CA ARG A 69 0.50 12.39 0.19
C ARG A 69 -0.47 11.42 0.86
N LEU A 70 -0.97 10.42 0.15
CA LEU A 70 -1.85 9.40 0.69
C LEU A 70 -1.20 8.68 1.88
N LYS A 71 0.05 8.25 1.74
CA LYS A 71 0.77 7.56 2.82
C LYS A 71 1.03 8.46 4.03
N ALA A 72 1.36 9.74 3.81
CA ALA A 72 1.52 10.70 4.90
C ALA A 72 0.21 10.87 5.67
N LEU A 73 -0.92 11.01 4.95
CA LEU A 73 -2.25 11.10 5.54
C LEU A 73 -2.66 9.82 6.29
N GLU A 74 -2.32 8.64 5.77
CA GLU A 74 -2.58 7.36 6.46
C GLU A 74 -1.83 7.28 7.80
N VAL A 75 -0.56 7.69 7.83
CA VAL A 75 0.25 7.74 9.06
C VAL A 75 -0.31 8.73 10.06
N GLU A 76 -0.66 9.94 9.59
CA GLU A 76 -1.23 10.97 10.44
C GLU A 76 -2.60 10.56 10.99
N ASN A 77 -3.47 9.96 10.17
CA ASN A 77 -4.77 9.46 10.60
C ASN A 77 -4.64 8.36 11.67
N ALA A 78 -3.68 7.45 11.51
CA ALA A 78 -3.40 6.43 12.52
C ALA A 78 -2.95 7.04 13.85
N LYS A 79 -2.06 8.05 13.80
CA LYS A 79 -1.62 8.78 15.00
C LYS A 79 -2.79 9.51 15.68
N LEU A 80 -3.61 10.21 14.89
CA LEU A 80 -4.77 10.95 15.42
C LEU A 80 -5.78 10.01 16.07
N LYS A 81 -6.11 8.88 15.43
CA LYS A 81 -7.00 7.86 16.02
C LYS A 81 -6.50 7.35 17.36
N ARG A 82 -5.20 7.08 17.47
CA ARG A 82 -4.58 6.66 18.73
C ARG A 82 -4.73 7.72 19.81
N LEU A 83 -4.38 8.98 19.51
CA LEU A 83 -4.49 10.08 20.47
C LEU A 83 -5.94 10.31 20.91
N VAL A 84 -6.90 10.25 19.98
CA VAL A 84 -8.33 10.37 20.31
C VAL A 84 -8.76 9.25 21.24
N ALA A 85 -8.37 8.00 20.98
CA ALA A 85 -8.69 6.87 21.87
C ALA A 85 -8.11 7.06 23.28
N GLU A 86 -6.86 7.53 23.40
CA GLU A 86 -6.23 7.82 24.69
C GLU A 86 -6.97 8.93 25.46
N VAL A 87 -7.36 10.01 24.79
CA VAL A 87 -8.11 11.10 25.42
C VAL A 87 -9.51 10.65 25.84
N LEU A 88 -10.19 9.85 25.03
CA LEU A 88 -11.52 9.33 25.37
C LEU A 88 -11.46 8.43 26.60
N LEU A 89 -10.48 7.52 26.67
CA LEU A 89 -10.29 6.65 27.84
C LEU A 89 -9.95 7.46 29.11
N ALA A 90 -9.10 8.48 28.99
CA ALA A 90 -8.79 9.35 30.12
C ALA A 90 -10.03 10.13 30.61
N ASN A 91 -10.85 10.63 29.67
CA ASN A 91 -12.09 11.32 30.00
C ASN A 91 -13.09 10.40 30.68
N GLU A 92 -13.27 9.17 30.19
CA GLU A 92 -14.14 8.17 30.83
C GLU A 92 -13.72 7.89 32.27
N ALA A 93 -12.42 7.68 32.52
CA ALA A 93 -11.89 7.49 33.86
C ALA A 93 -12.14 8.68 34.79
N ILE A 94 -12.03 9.91 34.26
CA ILE A 94 -12.32 11.14 35.02
C ILE A 94 -13.80 11.22 35.36
N GLN A 95 -14.70 10.96 34.41
CA GLN A 95 -16.14 10.96 34.65
C GLN A 95 -16.53 9.92 35.70
N GLU A 96 -16.03 8.69 35.58
CA GLU A 96 -16.29 7.62 36.55
C GLU A 96 -15.81 7.99 37.97
N PHE A 97 -14.65 8.65 38.07
CA PHE A 97 -14.14 9.14 39.36
C PHE A 97 -15.01 10.25 39.97
N LEU A 98 -15.52 11.16 39.15
CA LEU A 98 -16.42 12.23 39.60
C LEU A 98 -17.78 11.68 40.03
N GLU A 99 -18.34 10.73 39.29
CA GLU A 99 -19.59 10.05 39.63
C GLU A 99 -19.51 9.30 40.97
N LYS A 100 -18.36 8.67 41.27
CA LYS A 100 -18.13 7.97 42.54
C LYS A 100 -17.91 8.89 43.75
N LYS A 101 -17.70 10.20 43.53
CA LYS A 101 -17.47 11.19 44.59
C LYS A 101 -18.73 11.93 45.04
N VAL A 102 -19.84 11.76 44.34
CA VAL A 102 -21.18 12.27 44.69
C VAL A 102 -21.96 11.19 45.41
#